data_AF-A0A955R8X5-F1
#
_entry.id   AF-A0A955R8X5-F1
#
_cell.length_a   1.000
_cell.length_b   1.000
_cell.length_c   1.000
_cell.angle_alpha   90.00
_cell.angle_beta   90.00
_cell.angle_gamma   90.00
#
_symmetry.space_group_name_H-M   'P 1'
#
loop_
_entity.id
_entity.type
_entity.pdbx_description
1 polymer ?
#
loop_
_entity_poly.entity_id
_entity_poly.type
_entity_poly.pdbx_seq_one_letter_code
_entity_poly.pdbx_strand_id
1 'polypeptide(L)'
;MSIDVGGAVRRGEELDAAAVHRWLAERLPDLGDALPEVTQYAGGASNWTYRLRYPGHDLVLRRPPAGRKAKSAHDMGREVRVQSALRPVYPYVPEIVG
;
A
#
# COMPACT_ATOMS: atom_id res chain seq x y z
N MET A 1 15.04 -15.04 -11.50
CA MET A 1 14.76 -13.78 -10.81
C MET A 1 13.66 -14.08 -9.80
N SER A 2 13.96 -14.09 -8.50
CA SER A 2 12.96 -14.42 -7.47
C SER A 2 12.05 -13.23 -7.27
N ILE A 3 10.73 -13.45 -7.24
CA ILE A 3 9.76 -12.42 -6.88
C ILE A 3 9.87 -12.19 -5.38
N ASP A 4 9.89 -10.93 -4.95
CA ASP A 4 9.90 -10.59 -3.53
C ASP A 4 8.54 -10.95 -2.89
N VAL A 5 8.58 -11.53 -1.69
CA VAL A 5 7.40 -12.02 -0.99
C VAL A 5 7.31 -11.35 0.37
N GLY A 6 6.15 -10.77 0.67
CA GLY A 6 5.87 -10.18 1.98
C GLY A 6 5.92 -11.24 3.07
N GLY A 7 6.59 -10.91 4.18
CA GLY A 7 6.64 -11.73 5.39
C GLY A 7 5.69 -11.22 6.47
N ALA A 8 5.89 -11.71 7.70
CA ALA A 8 5.18 -11.22 8.87
C ALA A 8 5.37 -9.71 9.05
N VAL A 9 4.31 -9.01 9.45
CA VAL A 9 4.37 -7.59 9.79
C VAL A 9 5.29 -7.39 11.00
N ARG A 10 6.18 -6.40 10.92
CA ARG A 10 7.08 -6.04 12.00
C ARG A 10 6.27 -5.58 13.22
N ARG A 11 6.73 -6.02 14.39
CA ARG A 11 6.12 -5.65 15.67
C ARG A 11 6.08 -4.13 15.85
N GLY A 12 4.91 -3.59 16.17
CA GLY A 12 4.69 -2.15 16.35
C GLY A 12 4.36 -1.38 15.07
N GLU A 13 4.36 -2.04 13.92
CA GLU A 13 4.02 -1.46 12.61
C GLU A 13 2.78 -2.14 12.00
N GLU A 14 1.96 -2.77 12.84
CA GLU A 14 0.70 -3.39 12.45
C GLU A 14 -0.29 -2.35 11.91
N LEU A 15 -1.08 -2.77 10.92
CA LEU A 15 -2.17 -1.96 10.39
C LEU A 15 -3.46 -2.26 11.14
N ASP A 16 -4.28 -1.24 11.37
CA ASP A 16 -5.71 -1.44 11.64
C ASP A 16 -6.38 -1.87 10.33
N ALA A 17 -6.42 -3.19 10.09
CA ALA A 17 -6.94 -3.77 8.86
C ALA A 17 -8.43 -3.41 8.63
N ALA A 18 -9.20 -3.22 9.70
CA ALA A 18 -10.61 -2.85 9.60
C ALA A 18 -10.77 -1.38 9.16
N ALA A 19 -9.96 -0.47 9.70
CA ALA A 19 -9.96 0.92 9.26
C ALA A 19 -9.51 1.07 7.80
N VAL A 20 -8.46 0.34 7.40
CA VAL A 20 -7.99 0.31 6.00
C VAL A 20 -9.07 -0.25 5.07
N HIS A 21 -9.71 -1.35 5.47
CA HIS A 21 -10.79 -1.97 4.69
C HIS A 21 -11.96 -1.01 4.47
N ARG A 22 -12.45 -0.32 5.52
CA ARG A 22 -13.54 0.66 5.36
C ARG A 22 -13.19 1.75 4.34
N TRP A 23 -11.97 2.27 4.39
CA TRP A 23 -11.51 3.31 3.46
C TRP A 23 -11.39 2.79 2.02
N LEU A 24 -10.95 1.54 1.83
CA LEU A 24 -10.86 0.90 0.53
C LEU A 24 -12.24 0.56 -0.06
N ALA A 25 -13.18 0.11 0.76
CA ALA A 25 -14.53 -0.25 0.32
C ALA A 25 -15.31 0.93 -0.28
N GLU A 26 -15.00 2.17 0.15
CA GLU A 26 -15.54 3.39 -0.48
C GLU A 26 -15.03 3.62 -1.92
N ARG A 27 -13.90 3.01 -2.30
CA ARG A 27 -13.19 3.23 -3.58
C ARG A 27 -13.24 2.02 -4.51
N LEU A 28 -13.37 0.83 -3.94
CA LEU A 28 -13.44 -0.45 -4.64
C LEU A 28 -14.78 -1.13 -4.28
N PRO A 29 -15.86 -0.83 -5.00
CA PRO A 29 -17.20 -1.35 -4.68
C PRO A 29 -17.30 -2.89 -4.71
N ASP A 30 -16.37 -3.55 -5.38
CA ASP A 30 -16.28 -5.00 -5.56
C ASP A 30 -15.26 -5.66 -4.60
N LEU A 31 -14.75 -4.95 -3.60
CA LEU A 31 -13.78 -5.47 -2.62
C LEU A 31 -14.37 -6.59 -1.72
N GLY A 32 -15.70 -6.60 -1.55
CA GLY A 32 -16.42 -7.49 -0.63
C GLY A 32 -16.27 -7.08 0.85
N ASP A 33 -16.72 -7.93 1.77
CA ASP A 33 -16.74 -7.66 3.22
C ASP A 33 -15.59 -8.31 4.00
N ALA A 34 -14.78 -9.15 3.34
CA ALA A 34 -13.68 -9.85 4.00
C ALA A 34 -12.49 -8.92 4.27
N LEU A 35 -11.91 -9.00 5.46
CA LEU A 35 -10.65 -8.31 5.78
C LEU A 35 -9.47 -8.95 5.00
N PRO A 36 -8.44 -8.16 4.66
CA PRO A 36 -7.31 -8.68 3.90
C PRO A 36 -6.39 -9.54 4.76
N GLU A 37 -5.72 -10.49 4.12
CA GLU A 37 -4.45 -11.00 4.62
C GLU A 37 -3.38 -9.91 4.44
N VAL A 38 -2.75 -9.50 5.54
CA VAL A 38 -1.73 -8.43 5.55
C VAL A 38 -0.34 -9.04 5.71
N THR A 39 0.54 -8.77 4.75
CA THR A 39 1.97 -9.10 4.84
C THR A 39 2.81 -7.84 4.59
N GLN A 40 4.06 -7.85 5.04
CA GLN A 40 4.98 -6.72 4.90
C GLN A 40 6.23 -7.12 4.12
N TYR A 41 6.60 -6.32 3.13
CA TYR A 41 7.85 -6.53 2.40
C TYR A 41 9.05 -6.14 3.28
N ALA A 42 10.13 -6.93 3.20
CA ALA A 42 11.33 -6.69 3.99
C ALA A 42 12.12 -5.47 3.49
N GLY A 43 12.06 -5.18 2.19
CA GLY A 43 12.73 -4.05 1.55
C GLY A 43 12.04 -2.70 1.77
N GLY A 44 12.81 -1.62 1.70
CA GLY A 44 12.32 -0.24 1.82
C GLY A 44 12.41 0.30 3.24
N ALA A 45 13.54 0.96 3.58
CA ALA A 45 13.70 1.65 4.86
C ALA A 45 13.05 3.05 4.88
N SER A 46 12.74 3.62 3.72
CA SER A 46 12.13 4.95 3.62
C SER A 46 10.62 4.91 3.84
N ASN A 47 9.89 3.94 3.28
CA ASN A 47 8.47 3.74 3.52
C ASN A 47 8.19 2.25 3.72
N TRP A 48 7.29 1.93 4.64
CA TRP A 48 6.77 0.58 4.79
C TRP A 48 5.84 0.26 3.64
N THR A 49 6.07 -0.90 3.05
CA THR A 49 5.26 -1.46 1.97
C THR A 49 4.59 -2.72 2.48
N TYR A 50 3.26 -2.74 2.41
CA TYR A 50 2.42 -3.85 2.81
C TYR A 50 1.70 -4.38 1.59
N ARG A 51 1.44 -5.67 1.59
CA ARG A 51 0.51 -6.31 0.67
C ARG A 51 -0.80 -6.56 1.42
N LEU A 52 -1.91 -6.16 0.81
CA LEU A 52 -3.27 -6.42 1.27
C LEU A 52 -3.91 -7.38 0.28
N ARG A 53 -4.00 -8.65 0.65
CA ARG A 53 -4.58 -9.68 -0.21
C ARG A 53 -6.03 -9.92 0.18
N TYR A 54 -6.93 -9.63 -0.75
CA TYR A 54 -8.36 -9.90 -0.66
C TYR A 54 -8.74 -11.03 -1.62
N PRO A 55 -9.95 -11.61 -1.47
CA PRO A 55 -10.57 -12.35 -2.57
C PRO A 55 -10.77 -11.42 -3.77
N GLY A 56 -10.07 -11.66 -4.88
CA GLY A 56 -10.23 -10.90 -6.13
C GLY A 56 -9.37 -9.63 -6.24
N HIS A 57 -8.78 -9.12 -5.15
CA HIS A 57 -7.89 -7.94 -5.18
C HIS A 57 -6.55 -8.22 -4.52
N ASP A 58 -5.48 -7.69 -5.11
CA ASP A 58 -4.13 -7.75 -4.56
C ASP A 58 -3.54 -6.34 -4.57
N LEU A 59 -3.51 -5.70 -3.41
CA LEU A 59 -3.21 -4.28 -3.28
C LEU A 59 -1.89 -4.05 -2.55
N VAL A 60 -1.21 -2.96 -2.90
CA VAL A 60 0.00 -2.50 -2.22
C VAL A 60 -0.32 -1.23 -1.45
N LEU A 61 -0.08 -1.23 -0.14
CA LEU A 61 -0.18 -0.05 0.71
C LEU A 61 1.22 0.44 1.07
N ARG A 62 1.47 1.74 0.86
CA ARG A 62 2.74 2.38 1.19
C ARG A 62 2.51 3.51 2.19
N ARG A 63 3.26 3.51 3.29
CA ARG A 63 3.19 4.58 4.29
C ARG A 63 4.55 4.85 4.95
N PRO A 64 4.77 6.07 5.48
CA PRO A 64 5.93 6.34 6.32
C PRO A 64 5.91 5.50 7.61
N PRO A 65 7.08 5.22 8.20
CA PRO A 65 7.20 4.60 9.51
C PRO A 65 6.51 5.43 10.60
N ALA A 66 5.99 4.75 11.63
CA ALA A 66 5.50 5.45 12.81
C ALA A 66 6.62 6.29 13.45
N GLY A 67 6.35 7.56 13.78
CA GLY A 67 7.25 8.41 14.57
C GLY A 67 8.39 9.15 13.82
N ARG A 68 8.67 8.87 12.53
CA ARG A 68 9.74 9.58 11.78
C ARG A 68 9.17 10.74 10.94
N LYS A 69 9.17 11.97 11.47
CA LYS A 69 8.77 13.20 10.74
C LYS A 69 9.98 13.95 10.16
N ALA A 70 10.65 13.39 9.15
CA ALA A 70 11.47 14.21 8.26
C ALA A 70 10.58 14.72 7.11
N LYS A 71 10.22 16.01 7.13
CA LYS A 71 9.09 16.60 6.38
C LYS A 71 9.07 16.43 4.85
N SER A 72 10.16 16.09 4.16
CA SER A 72 10.18 16.07 2.68
C SER A 72 10.48 14.69 2.03
N ALA A 73 11.16 13.80 2.75
CA ALA A 73 11.63 12.53 2.20
C ALA A 73 10.53 11.46 2.04
N HIS A 74 9.38 11.64 2.72
CA HIS A 74 8.29 10.66 2.80
C HIS A 74 6.95 11.17 2.27
N ASP A 75 6.97 12.12 1.34
CA ASP A 75 5.76 12.67 0.72
C ASP A 75 5.14 11.66 -0.26
N MET A 76 4.25 10.82 0.27
CA MET A 76 3.45 9.87 -0.53
C MET A 76 2.50 10.58 -1.51
N GLY A 77 2.08 11.81 -1.21
CA GLY A 77 1.25 12.60 -2.11
C GLY A 77 1.99 13.01 -3.39
N ARG A 78 3.31 13.21 -3.32
CA ARG A 78 4.14 13.37 -4.53
C ARG A 78 4.22 12.09 -5.34
N GLU A 79 4.36 10.94 -4.69
CA GLU A 79 4.38 9.63 -5.37
C GLU A 79 3.06 9.36 -6.11
N VAL A 80 1.92 9.57 -5.45
CA VAL A 80 0.58 9.50 -6.06
C VAL A 80 0.47 10.41 -7.27
N ARG A 81 0.83 11.70 -7.12
CA ARG A 81 0.73 12.67 -8.22
C ARG A 81 1.54 12.27 -9.45
N VAL A 82 2.78 11.81 -9.25
CA VAL A 82 3.65 11.40 -10.35
C VAL A 82 3.11 10.16 -11.05
N GLN A 83 2.70 9.13 -10.29
CA GLN A 83 2.19 7.89 -10.89
C GLN A 83 0.87 8.12 -11.63
N SER A 84 -0.06 8.88 -11.05
CA SER A 84 -1.32 9.23 -11.71
C SER A 84 -1.08 10.03 -12.99
N ALA A 85 -0.11 10.95 -13.01
CA ALA A 85 0.22 11.72 -14.20
C ALA A 85 0.92 10.87 -15.29
N LEU A 86 1.66 9.83 -14.91
CA LEU A 86 2.32 8.91 -15.85
C LEU A 86 1.36 7.90 -16.47
N ARG A 87 0.31 7.49 -15.75
CA ARG A 87 -0.61 6.41 -16.18
C ARG A 87 -1.16 6.53 -17.61
N PRO A 88 -1.53 7.72 -18.14
CA PRO A 88 -2.03 7.85 -19.51
C PRO A 88 -0.99 7.54 -20.59
N VAL A 89 0.31 7.69 -20.28
CA VAL A 89 1.41 7.56 -21.25
C VAL A 89 2.35 6.40 -20.96
N TYR A 90 2.24 5.79 -19.78
CA TYR A 90 3.08 4.66 -19.36
C TYR A 90 2.21 3.62 -18.63
N PRO A 91 1.76 2.54 -19.31
CA PRO A 91 0.80 1.59 -18.75
C PRO A 91 1.38 0.67 -17.67
N TYR A 92 2.69 0.73 -17.44
CA TYR A 92 3.38 -0.12 -16.45
C TYR A 92 3.43 0.50 -15.04
N VAL A 93 2.97 1.73 -14.84
CA VAL A 93 2.69 2.20 -13.48
C VAL A 93 1.44 1.52 -12.94
N PRO A 94 1.39 1.23 -11.63
CA PRO A 94 0.21 0.66 -11.03
C PRO A 94 -0.97 1.64 -11.10
N GLU A 95 -2.17 1.08 -11.01
CA GLU A 95 -3.36 1.88 -10.78
C GLU A 95 -3.36 2.44 -9.35
N ILE A 96 -3.64 3.73 -9.22
CA ILE A 96 -3.71 4.39 -7.92
C ILE A 96 -5.15 4.38 -7.42
N VAL A 97 -5.37 3.72 -6.29
CA VAL A 97 -6.68 3.66 -5.62
C VAL A 97 -6.92 4.89 -4.74
N GLY A 98 -5.88 5.52 -4.19
CA GLY A 98 -5.94 6.80 -3.48
C GLY A 98 -4.69 7.14 -2.69
#